data_AF-A0AAJ0UGU7-F1
#
_entry.id   AF-A0AAJ0UGU7-F1
#
_cell.length_a   1.000
_cell.length_b   1.000
_cell.length_c   1.000
_cell.angle_alpha   90.00
_cell.angle_beta   90.00
_cell.angle_gamma   90.00
#
_symmetry.space_group_name_H-M   'P 1'
#
loop_
_entity.id
_entity.type
_entity.pdbx_description
1 polymer ?
#
loop_
_entity_poly.entity_id
_entity_poly.type
_entity_poly.pdbx_seq_one_letter_code
_entity_poly.pdbx_strand_id
1 'polypeptide(L)'
;MKENTVEPTIELRDEERTRCEVWTRVMGYHRPVSAFNRGKQAEHQERTYFQERPAGRPDARQSVDQRSHPHFAETHSEERCCEDTQREAA
;
A
#
# COMPACT_ATOMS: atom_id res chain seq x y z
N MET A 1 14.89 4.30 -42.97
CA MET A 1 14.57 5.66 -42.50
C MET A 1 13.47 5.55 -41.46
N LYS A 2 13.80 5.71 -40.18
CA LYS A 2 12.83 6.09 -39.15
C LYS A 2 13.52 7.15 -38.31
N GLU A 3 13.07 8.38 -38.51
CA GLU A 3 13.52 9.55 -37.78
C GLU A 3 13.03 9.41 -36.34
N ASN A 4 13.95 9.58 -35.40
CA ASN A 4 13.66 9.46 -33.98
C ASN A 4 13.26 10.87 -33.49
N THR A 5 11.96 11.15 -33.49
CA THR A 5 11.43 12.44 -33.03
C THR A 5 11.60 12.53 -31.52
N VAL A 6 12.50 13.41 -31.06
CA VAL A 6 12.64 13.75 -29.65
C VAL A 6 11.50 14.70 -29.31
N GLU A 7 10.51 14.21 -28.57
CA GLU A 7 9.42 15.05 -28.04
C GLU A 7 10.00 16.13 -27.12
N PRO A 8 9.59 17.40 -27.26
CA PRO A 8 10.10 18.48 -26.42
C PRO A 8 9.60 18.32 -24.98
N THR A 9 10.52 18.29 -24.03
CA THR A 9 10.20 18.28 -22.60
C THR A 9 9.74 19.70 -22.20
N ILE A 10 8.47 19.85 -21.85
CA ILE A 10 7.89 21.13 -21.41
C ILE A 10 8.16 21.27 -19.90
N GLU A 11 9.11 22.13 -19.53
CA GLU A 11 9.42 22.45 -18.14
C GLU A 11 8.68 23.73 -17.71
N LEU A 12 7.77 23.61 -16.72
CA LEU A 12 7.03 24.73 -16.12
C LEU A 12 7.71 25.21 -14.84
N ARG A 13 7.86 26.52 -14.67
CA ARG A 13 8.34 27.14 -13.42
C ARG A 13 7.28 26.98 -12.32
N ASP A 14 7.71 26.98 -11.07
CA ASP A 14 6.81 26.71 -9.94
C ASP A 14 5.71 27.77 -9.77
N GLU A 15 5.97 29.01 -10.16
CA GLU A 15 4.99 30.11 -10.12
C GLU A 15 3.88 29.96 -11.18
N GLU A 16 4.14 29.19 -12.24
CA GLU A 16 3.19 28.94 -13.34
C GLU A 16 2.31 27.71 -13.05
N ARG A 17 2.59 26.97 -11.96
CA ARG A 17 1.88 25.74 -11.61
C ARG A 17 0.66 26.03 -10.74
N THR A 18 -0.46 25.41 -11.10
CA THR A 18 -1.67 25.39 -10.28
C THR A 18 -1.68 24.15 -9.39
N ARG A 19 -2.01 24.32 -8.10
CA ARG A 19 -2.15 23.18 -7.17
C ARG A 19 -3.33 22.30 -7.58
N CYS A 20 -3.07 21.02 -7.84
CA CYS A 20 -4.12 20.03 -8.05
C CYS A 20 -4.67 19.52 -6.72
N GLU A 21 -5.98 19.37 -6.64
CA GLU A 21 -6.62 18.64 -5.55
C GLU A 21 -6.81 17.17 -5.94
N VAL A 22 -6.36 16.28 -5.06
CA VAL A 22 -6.53 14.84 -5.24
C VAL A 22 -7.78 14.40 -4.50
N TRP A 23 -8.68 13.72 -5.20
CA TRP A 23 -9.95 13.22 -4.67
C TRP A 23 -9.97 11.69 -4.70
N THR A 24 -10.56 11.08 -3.68
CA THR A 24 -10.66 9.63 -3.57
C THR A 24 -12.04 9.20 -3.08
N ARG A 25 -12.41 7.95 -3.38
CA ARG A 25 -13.69 7.38 -2.98
C ARG A 25 -13.59 6.73 -1.60
N VAL A 26 -14.33 7.25 -0.64
CA VAL A 26 -14.43 6.71 0.73
C VAL A 26 -15.87 6.29 0.98
N MET A 27 -16.10 5.01 1.29
CA MET A 27 -17.43 4.46 1.63
C MET A 27 -18.57 4.84 0.65
N GLY A 28 -18.24 5.11 -0.61
CA GLY A 28 -19.22 5.38 -1.66
C GLY A 28 -19.21 6.79 -2.25
N TYR A 29 -18.64 7.80 -1.57
CA TYR A 29 -18.61 9.20 -2.04
C TYR A 29 -17.18 9.72 -2.25
N HIS A 30 -17.05 10.81 -3.02
CA HIS A 30 -15.77 11.48 -3.26
C HIS A 30 -15.45 12.47 -2.15
N ARG A 31 -14.24 12.37 -1.60
CA ARG A 31 -13.70 13.29 -0.58
C ARG A 31 -12.30 13.72 -0.98
N PRO A 32 -11.93 15.00 -0.84
CA PRO A 32 -10.56 15.44 -1.09
C PRO A 32 -9.63 14.83 -0.05
N VAL A 33 -8.46 14.37 -0.50
CA VAL A 33 -7.42 13.77 0.36
C VAL A 33 -6.89 14.79 1.37
N SER A 34 -6.88 16.09 1.01
CA SER A 34 -6.50 17.19 1.90
C SER A 34 -7.36 17.28 3.16
N ALA A 35 -8.59 16.77 3.13
CA ALA A 35 -9.51 16.79 4.27
C ALA A 35 -9.36 15.58 5.20
N PHE A 36 -8.34 14.72 5.03
CA PHE A 36 -8.19 13.50 5.83
C PHE A 36 -7.61 13.79 7.22
N ASN A 37 -8.25 13.23 8.26
CA ASN A 37 -7.71 13.22 9.61
C ASN A 37 -6.53 12.23 9.69
N ARG A 38 -5.65 12.38 10.70
CA ARG A 38 -4.44 11.54 10.86
C ARG A 38 -4.73 10.03 10.82
N GLY A 39 -5.79 9.57 11.49
CA GLY A 39 -6.18 8.15 11.46
C GLY A 39 -6.60 7.67 10.07
N LYS A 40 -7.30 8.51 9.29
CA LYS A 40 -7.72 8.17 7.93
C LYS A 40 -6.55 8.15 6.97
N GLN A 41 -5.54 8.99 7.19
CA GLN A 41 -4.30 8.97 6.42
C GLN A 41 -3.53 7.66 6.66
N ALA A 42 -3.40 7.22 7.91
CA ALA A 42 -2.76 5.94 8.25
C ALA A 42 -3.48 4.75 7.58
N GLU A 43 -4.81 4.65 7.75
CA GLU A 43 -5.59 3.61 7.09
C GLU A 43 -5.46 3.65 5.56
N HIS A 44 -5.40 4.85 4.97
CA HIS A 44 -5.24 4.98 3.52
C HIS A 44 -3.86 4.51 3.03
N GLN A 45 -2.80 4.77 3.80
CA GLN A 45 -1.42 4.35 3.48
C GLN A 45 -1.25 2.83 3.54
N GLU A 46 -2.00 2.15 4.41
CA GLU A 46 -1.98 0.69 4.55
C GLU A 46 -2.76 -0.04 3.42
N ARG A 47 -3.46 0.69 2.54
CA ARG A 47 -4.22 0.09 1.44
C ARG A 47 -3.29 -0.53 0.41
N THR A 48 -3.50 -1.81 0.11
CA THR A 48 -2.82 -2.50 -0.98
C THR A 48 -3.63 -2.38 -2.27
N TYR A 49 -3.01 -1.83 -3.32
CA TYR A 49 -3.62 -1.74 -4.65
C TYR A 49 -3.47 -3.06 -5.41
N PHE A 50 -4.49 -3.40 -6.19
CA PHE A 50 -4.36 -4.46 -7.17
C PHE A 50 -3.28 -4.08 -8.18
N GLN A 51 -2.33 -4.98 -8.37
CA GLN A 51 -1.32 -4.88 -9.42
C GLN A 51 -1.60 -5.99 -10.43
N GLU A 52 -1.89 -5.61 -11.66
CA GLU A 52 -2.00 -6.59 -12.73
C GLU A 52 -0.63 -7.21 -13.00
N ARG A 53 -0.61 -8.51 -13.29
CA ARG A 53 0.61 -9.14 -13.80
C ARG A 53 0.79 -8.69 -15.25
N PRO A 54 2.01 -8.34 -15.69
CA PRO A 54 2.25 -8.07 -17.10
C PRO A 54 1.82 -9.28 -17.93
N ALA A 55 0.96 -9.03 -18.93
CA ALA A 55 0.41 -10.07 -19.79
C ALA A 55 1.57 -10.85 -20.46
N GLY A 56 1.68 -12.14 -20.16
CA GLY A 56 2.68 -13.03 -20.78
C GLY A 56 3.54 -13.86 -19.83
N ARG A 57 3.46 -13.67 -18.50
CA ARG A 57 4.12 -14.59 -17.56
C ARG A 57 3.15 -15.68 -17.11
N PRO A 58 3.38 -16.97 -17.44
CA PRO A 58 2.53 -18.05 -16.96
C PRO A 58 2.57 -18.10 -15.42
N ASP A 59 1.42 -18.38 -14.82
CA ASP A 59 1.24 -18.42 -13.37
C ASP A 59 2.06 -19.55 -12.73
N ALA A 60 3.21 -19.21 -12.14
CA ALA A 60 4.08 -20.16 -11.46
C ALA A 60 3.50 -20.72 -10.14
N ARG A 61 2.20 -20.53 -9.86
CA ARG A 61 1.52 -21.03 -8.66
C ARG A 61 0.87 -22.41 -8.83
N GLN A 62 1.06 -23.09 -9.97
CA GLN A 62 0.55 -24.46 -10.19
C GLN A 62 1.61 -25.57 -10.08
N SER A 63 2.74 -25.34 -9.42
CA SER A 63 3.64 -26.43 -9.00
C SER A 63 3.66 -26.53 -7.48
N VAL A 64 2.59 -27.12 -6.92
CA VAL A 64 2.61 -27.61 -5.56
C VAL A 64 3.51 -28.85 -5.57
N ASP A 65 4.76 -28.69 -5.15
CA ASP A 65 5.67 -29.80 -4.85
C ASP A 65 5.08 -30.59 -3.67
N GLN A 66 4.52 -31.76 -3.98
CA GLN A 66 3.98 -32.71 -3.00
C GLN A 66 5.13 -33.49 -2.35
N ARG A 67 5.85 -32.88 -1.40
CA ARG A 67 6.73 -33.50 -0.38
C ARG A 67 7.25 -32.37 0.50
N SER A 68 6.75 -32.10 1.70
CA SER A 68 6.90 -32.95 2.89
C SER A 68 6.17 -32.26 4.03
N HIS A 69 5.26 -32.96 4.71
CA HIS A 69 4.77 -32.55 6.02
C HIS A 69 5.83 -32.88 7.09
N PRO A 70 6.28 -31.93 7.94
CA PRO A 70 6.78 -32.26 9.26
C PRO A 70 5.68 -32.03 10.30
N HIS A 71 5.14 -33.15 10.77
CA HIS A 71 4.84 -33.49 12.16
C HIS A 71 4.63 -32.33 13.17
N PHE A 72 3.35 -32.08 13.48
CA PHE A 72 2.76 -31.94 14.82
C PHE A 72 3.73 -31.67 16.00
N ALA A 73 3.61 -30.48 16.60
CA ALA A 73 3.74 -30.26 18.03
C ALA A 73 2.88 -29.05 18.44
N GLU A 74 1.74 -29.36 19.06
CA GLU A 74 0.92 -28.44 19.84
C GLU A 74 1.67 -28.01 21.11
N THR A 75 1.68 -26.71 21.42
CA THR A 75 1.61 -26.23 22.81
C THR A 75 0.85 -24.90 22.85
N HIS A 76 -0.41 -24.97 23.27
CA HIS A 76 -1.14 -23.85 23.84
C HIS A 76 -0.52 -23.44 25.19
N SER A 77 -0.34 -22.13 25.41
CA SER A 77 -0.26 -21.44 26.71
C SER A 77 -0.22 -19.94 26.40
N GLU A 78 -1.38 -19.29 26.29
CA GLU A 78 -2.01 -18.52 27.37
C GLU A 78 -1.18 -17.29 27.80
N GLU A 79 -1.79 -16.14 27.52
CA GLU A 79 -1.77 -14.90 28.31
C GLU A 79 -0.44 -14.44 28.93
N ARG A 80 0.05 -13.31 28.39
CA ARG A 80 0.57 -12.27 29.27
C ARG A 80 0.12 -10.90 28.76
N CYS A 81 -0.99 -10.47 29.33
CA CYS A 81 -1.45 -9.10 29.41
C CYS A 81 -0.28 -8.17 29.76
N CYS A 82 -0.07 -7.10 28.98
CA CYS A 82 0.82 -6.00 29.34
C CYS A 82 0.22 -5.24 30.54
N GLU A 83 0.42 -5.77 31.75
CA GLU A 83 0.44 -4.99 32.97
C GLU A 83 1.89 -4.62 33.27
N ASP A 84 2.37 -3.54 32.65
CA ASP A 84 3.48 -2.76 33.20
C ASP A 84 2.91 -1.44 33.72
N THR A 85 2.81 -1.43 35.04
CA THR A 85 2.47 -0.33 35.92
C THR A 85 3.52 0.78 35.78
N GLN A 86 3.08 2.03 35.87
CA GLN A 86 3.85 3.18 36.38
C GLN A 86 5.05 3.71 35.57
N ARG A 87 4.82 4.86 34.92
CA ARG A 87 5.77 5.99 35.01
C ARG A 87 5.05 7.34 34.92
N GLU A 88 4.33 7.69 35.99
CA GLU A 88 4.26 9.08 36.43
C GLU A 88 5.68 9.53 36.78
N ALA A 89 6.21 10.52 36.06
CA ALA A 89 7.26 11.44 36.49
C ALA A 89 7.57 12.43 35.36
N ALA A 90 6.83 13.55 35.31
CA ALA A 90 7.30 14.90 34.98
C ALA A 90 6.10 15.84 34.85
#